data_AF-A0AAV5VH51-F1
#
_entry.id   AF-A0AAV5VH51-F1
#
_cell.length_a   1.000
_cell.length_b   1.000
_cell.length_c   1.000
_cell.angle_alpha   90.00
_cell.angle_beta   90.00
_cell.angle_gamma   90.00
#
_symmetry.space_group_name_H-M   'P 1'
#
loop_
_entity.id
_entity.type
_entity.pdbx_description
1 polymer ?
#
loop_
_entity_poly.entity_id
_entity_poly.type
_entity_poly.pdbx_seq_one_letter_code
_entity_poly.pdbx_strand_id
1 'polypeptide(L)'
;LMVSVPRRLRNSALTANLDKNSRELITMFDLHATFVDISESSFATSKSTNFSETIIKPNLKGTSLLRPLPSTPRNCKTLPIPPQYCLCKIEKEKKTWITAALSESVGTAIAHAVNERLADWNVTDICAHLVLDKITDLQMIVGGKGLFEATARLLPGR
;
A
#
# COMPACT_ATOMS: atom_id res chain seq x y z
N LEU A 1 -6.65 8.40 15.86
CA LEU A 1 -6.44 7.18 16.67
C LEU A 1 -6.15 7.60 18.09
N MET A 2 -6.81 7.01 19.09
CA MET A 2 -6.50 7.23 20.50
C MET A 2 -5.94 5.92 21.07
N VAL A 3 -4.75 5.97 21.68
CA VAL A 3 -4.09 4.79 22.25
C VAL A 3 -3.82 5.03 23.73
N SER A 4 -4.32 4.15 24.60
CA SER A 4 -4.02 4.20 26.03
C SER A 4 -2.76 3.38 26.32
N VAL A 5 -1.72 4.05 26.82
CA VAL A 5 -0.44 3.40 27.15
C VAL A 5 -0.49 2.81 28.57
N PRO A 6 -0.20 1.50 28.74
CA PRO A 6 -0.11 0.87 30.05
C PRO A 6 0.84 1.60 30.99
N ARG A 7 0.48 1.74 32.27
CA ARG A 7 1.22 2.56 33.26
C ARG A 7 2.73 2.29 33.27
N ARG A 8 3.14 1.02 33.21
CA ARG A 8 4.55 0.59 33.22
C ARG A 8 5.35 0.98 31.97
N LEU A 9 4.69 1.32 30.86
CA LEU A 9 5.32 1.68 29.59
C LEU A 9 5.32 3.19 29.31
N ARG A 10 4.64 4.00 30.14
CA ARG A 10 4.47 5.44 29.90
C ARG A 10 5.79 6.23 29.86
N ASN A 11 6.80 5.77 30.59
CA ASN A 11 8.13 6.41 30.64
C ASN A 11 9.17 5.66 29.77
N SER A 12 8.74 4.95 28.73
CA SER A 12 9.61 4.24 27.80
C SER A 12 9.68 4.93 26.44
N ALA A 13 10.63 4.52 25.60
CA ALA A 13 10.77 5.03 24.23
C ALA A 13 9.50 4.79 23.38
N LEU A 14 8.63 3.84 23.75
CA LEU A 14 7.32 3.63 23.11
C LEU A 14 6.47 4.90 23.12
N THR A 15 6.43 5.66 24.21
CA THR A 15 5.61 6.88 24.29
C THR A 15 6.14 7.95 23.34
N ALA A 16 7.46 8.09 23.24
CA ALA A 16 8.09 9.01 22.30
C ALA A 16 7.84 8.61 20.84
N ASN A 17 7.89 7.30 20.54
CA ASN A 17 7.54 6.78 19.22
C ASN A 17 6.08 7.10 18.88
N LEU A 18 5.13 6.85 19.80
CA LEU A 18 3.72 7.15 19.55
C LEU A 18 3.48 8.63 19.25
N ASP A 19 4.10 9.54 20.02
CA ASP A 19 3.99 10.98 19.76
C ASP A 19 4.57 11.36 18.40
N LYS A 20 5.79 10.90 18.10
CA LYS A 20 6.46 11.19 16.81
C LYS A 20 5.67 10.62 15.63
N ASN A 21 5.26 9.36 15.72
CA ASN A 21 4.57 8.64 14.65
C ASN A 21 3.16 9.19 14.41
N SER A 22 2.52 9.81 15.41
CA SER A 22 1.21 10.45 15.26
C SER A 22 1.20 11.64 14.30
N ARG A 23 2.38 12.20 14.00
CA ARG A 23 2.55 13.34 13.08
C ARG A 23 2.89 12.89 11.64
N GLU A 24 3.00 11.59 11.42
CA GLU A 24 3.31 11.00 10.13
C GLU A 24 2.05 10.46 9.43
N LEU A 25 2.18 10.16 8.13
CA LEU A 25 1.12 9.46 7.41
C LEU A 25 1.00 8.01 7.90
N ILE A 26 -0.09 7.72 8.62
CA ILE A 26 -0.42 6.40 9.16
C ILE A 26 -1.59 5.79 8.39
N THR A 27 -1.53 4.48 8.14
CA THR A 27 -2.57 3.73 7.43
C THR A 27 -3.05 2.52 8.23
N MET A 28 -4.11 1.86 7.76
CA MET A 28 -4.62 0.63 8.38
C MET A 28 -3.58 -0.51 8.39
N PHE A 29 -2.64 -0.50 7.44
CA PHE A 29 -1.54 -1.48 7.40
C PHE A 29 -0.57 -1.31 8.58
N ASP A 30 -0.35 -0.08 9.04
CA ASP A 30 0.46 0.21 10.23
C ASP A 30 -0.24 -0.25 11.51
N LEU A 31 -1.57 -0.14 11.57
CA LEU A 31 -2.35 -0.70 12.68
C LEU A 31 -2.26 -2.22 12.72
N HIS A 32 -2.39 -2.88 11.57
CA HIS A 32 -2.20 -4.32 11.48
C HIS A 32 -0.79 -4.72 11.94
N ALA A 33 0.25 -4.04 11.44
CA ALA A 33 1.63 -4.28 11.86
C ALA A 33 1.86 -4.01 13.35
N THR A 34 1.16 -3.02 13.91
CA THR A 34 1.16 -2.73 15.35
C THR A 34 0.56 -3.88 16.15
N PHE A 35 -0.56 -4.45 15.72
CA PHE A 35 -1.16 -5.60 16.41
C PHE A 35 -0.29 -6.85 16.31
N VAL A 36 0.35 -7.08 15.17
CA VAL A 36 1.32 -8.18 15.00
C VAL A 36 2.54 -7.98 15.90
N ASP A 37 3.06 -6.75 16.02
CA ASP A 37 4.13 -6.41 16.98
C ASP A 37 3.68 -6.68 18.43
N ILE A 38 2.44 -6.31 18.78
CA ILE A 38 1.79 -6.60 20.07
C ILE A 38 1.70 -8.11 20.35
N SER A 39 1.28 -8.90 19.38
CA SER A 39 1.09 -10.33 19.57
C SER A 39 2.42 -11.08 19.72
N GLU A 40 3.46 -10.64 19.01
CA GLU A 40 4.75 -11.33 18.99
C GLU A 40 5.70 -10.84 20.08
N SER A 41 5.64 -9.56 20.45
CA SER A 41 6.49 -9.08 21.52
C SER A 41 5.91 -9.52 22.86
N SER A 42 6.78 -10.00 23.74
CA SER A 42 6.43 -10.37 25.11
C SER A 42 6.23 -9.12 25.99
N PHE A 43 5.28 -8.27 25.62
CA PHE A 43 4.94 -7.06 26.35
C PHE A 43 4.65 -7.41 27.81
N ALA A 44 3.93 -8.50 28.08
CA ALA A 44 3.46 -8.86 29.43
C ALA A 44 4.57 -9.33 30.39
N THR A 45 5.64 -9.96 29.88
CA THR A 45 6.60 -10.71 30.70
C THR A 45 8.03 -10.17 30.68
N SER A 46 8.41 -9.37 29.67
CA SER A 46 9.78 -8.86 29.56
C SER A 46 9.91 -7.39 29.94
N LYS A 47 10.85 -7.09 30.85
CA LYS A 47 11.34 -5.72 31.14
C LYS A 47 12.16 -5.12 29.98
N SER A 48 12.50 -5.89 28.94
CA SER A 48 13.52 -5.54 27.93
C SER A 48 12.99 -5.41 26.49
N THR A 49 11.69 -5.13 26.28
CA THR A 49 11.20 -4.91 24.91
C THR A 49 11.84 -3.63 24.35
N ASN A 50 12.70 -3.78 23.34
CA ASN A 50 13.50 -2.67 22.79
C ASN A 50 12.68 -1.79 21.83
N PHE A 51 12.09 -0.71 22.31
CA PHE A 51 11.33 0.22 21.47
C PHE A 51 12.19 1.18 20.62
N SER A 52 13.52 1.07 20.65
CA SER A 52 14.41 2.03 19.97
C SER A 52 14.70 1.64 18.52
N GLU A 53 14.29 0.46 18.08
CA GLU A 53 14.61 -0.07 16.75
C GLU A 53 13.37 -0.15 15.86
N THR A 54 13.54 0.24 14.59
CA THR A 54 12.56 0.01 13.54
C THR A 54 12.52 -1.48 13.21
N ILE A 55 11.31 -2.06 13.21
CA ILE A 55 11.10 -3.46 12.82
C ILE A 55 10.45 -3.47 11.44
N ILE A 56 11.17 -4.03 10.46
CA ILE A 56 10.67 -4.24 9.09
C ILE A 56 10.45 -5.74 8.91
N LYS A 57 9.20 -6.12 8.61
CA LYS A 57 8.83 -7.50 8.31
C LYS A 57 8.49 -7.62 6.83
N PRO A 58 9.15 -8.49 6.05
CA PRO A 58 8.92 -8.61 4.61
C PRO A 58 7.45 -8.87 4.23
N ASN A 59 6.72 -9.59 5.09
CA ASN A 59 5.33 -9.97 4.85
C ASN A 59 4.31 -8.91 5.30
N LEU A 60 4.76 -7.82 5.95
CA LEU A 60 3.87 -6.73 6.38
C LEU A 60 4.06 -5.51 5.49
N LYS A 61 2.94 -4.95 5.03
CA LYS A 61 2.89 -3.72 4.23
C LYS A 61 2.98 -2.44 5.08
N GLY A 62 2.96 -2.56 6.40
CA GLY A 62 3.00 -1.43 7.34
C GLY A 62 4.10 -1.58 8.38
N THR A 63 4.33 -0.53 9.15
CA THR A 63 5.28 -0.50 10.28
C THR A 63 4.54 -0.30 11.59
N SER A 64 4.96 -0.97 12.65
CA SER A 64 4.38 -0.80 13.99
C SER A 64 4.55 0.63 14.50
N LEU A 65 3.46 1.19 15.05
CA LEU A 65 3.44 2.51 15.68
C LEU A 65 4.21 2.54 17.01
N LEU A 66 4.54 1.38 17.58
CA LEU A 66 5.27 1.27 18.84
C LEU A 66 6.79 1.41 18.65
N ARG A 67 7.25 1.41 17.39
CA ARG A 67 8.65 1.47 16.98
C ARG A 67 8.92 2.78 16.21
N PRO A 68 10.18 3.22 16.06
CA PRO A 68 10.49 4.33 15.17
C PRO A 68 10.14 3.93 13.74
N LEU A 69 9.50 4.84 12.99
CA LEU A 69 9.25 4.63 11.57
C LEU A 69 10.55 4.75 10.76
N PRO A 70 10.62 4.15 9.55
CA PRO A 70 11.77 4.31 8.67
C PRO A 70 12.09 5.78 8.40
N SER A 71 13.36 6.09 8.17
CA SER A 71 13.84 7.47 7.92
C SER A 71 13.34 8.09 6.61
N THR A 72 12.83 7.27 5.69
CA THR A 72 12.25 7.72 4.43
C THR A 72 10.94 8.47 4.66
N PRO A 73 10.73 9.66 4.05
CA PRO A 73 9.48 10.39 4.17
C PRO A 73 8.28 9.52 3.81
N ARG A 74 7.25 9.48 4.66
CA ARG A 74 6.05 8.66 4.41
C ARG A 74 5.04 9.42 3.58
N ASN A 75 4.84 8.99 2.34
CA ASN A 75 3.83 9.50 1.42
C ASN A 75 3.34 8.38 0.50
N CYS A 76 2.27 8.61 -0.28
CA CYS A 76 1.70 7.56 -1.14
C CYS A 76 2.67 6.95 -2.16
N LYS A 77 3.82 7.60 -2.44
CA LYS A 77 4.83 7.10 -3.38
C LYS A 77 5.86 6.21 -2.70
N THR A 78 6.07 6.37 -1.39
CA THR A 78 7.10 5.66 -0.62
C THR A 78 6.53 4.56 0.25
N LEU A 79 5.23 4.62 0.58
CA LEU A 79 4.58 3.58 1.36
C LEU A 79 4.44 2.28 0.56
N PRO A 80 4.78 1.12 1.14
CA PRO A 80 4.61 -0.18 0.49
C PRO A 80 3.17 -0.67 0.60
N ILE A 81 2.19 0.20 0.35
CA ILE A 81 0.76 -0.12 0.37
C ILE A 81 0.16 0.08 -1.02
N PRO A 82 -0.92 -0.63 -1.37
CA PRO A 82 -1.62 -0.37 -2.61
C PRO A 82 -2.14 1.09 -2.66
N PRO A 83 -1.97 1.82 -3.79
CA PRO A 83 -2.31 3.25 -3.88
C PRO A 83 -3.76 3.59 -3.48
N GLN A 84 -4.71 2.68 -3.71
CA GLN A 84 -6.12 2.86 -3.35
C GLN A 84 -6.37 2.97 -1.84
N TYR A 85 -5.43 2.54 -1.00
CA TYR A 85 -5.52 2.66 0.45
C TYR A 85 -4.74 3.86 1.00
N CYS A 86 -4.13 4.67 0.13
CA CYS A 86 -3.48 5.89 0.59
C CYS A 86 -4.51 6.97 0.92
N LEU A 87 -4.40 7.58 2.10
CA LEU A 87 -5.34 8.60 2.57
C LEU A 87 -5.09 9.98 1.93
N CYS A 88 -3.94 10.20 1.30
CA CYS A 88 -3.69 11.49 0.65
C CYS A 88 -4.49 11.58 -0.66
N LYS A 89 -4.97 12.79 -0.97
CA LYS A 89 -5.49 13.07 -2.31
C LYS A 89 -4.33 12.91 -3.30
N ILE A 90 -4.44 11.90 -4.16
CA ILE A 90 -3.53 11.74 -5.28
C ILE A 90 -4.03 12.68 -6.37
N GLU A 91 -3.25 13.72 -6.67
CA GLU A 91 -3.53 14.60 -7.80
C GLU A 91 -3.37 13.83 -9.11
N LYS A 92 -4.35 14.00 -9.99
CA LYS A 92 -4.47 13.30 -11.27
C LYS A 92 -4.72 14.32 -12.36
N GLU A 93 -4.02 14.16 -13.48
CA GLU A 93 -4.17 15.06 -14.61
C GLU A 93 -4.55 14.27 -15.87
N LYS A 94 -5.65 14.70 -16.51
CA LYS A 94 -5.95 14.35 -17.89
C LYS A 94 -5.15 15.27 -18.80
N LYS A 95 -3.89 14.93 -19.04
CA LYS A 95 -3.03 15.75 -19.89
C LYS A 95 -3.31 15.47 -21.38
N THR A 96 -3.01 16.47 -22.21
CA THR A 96 -3.18 16.48 -23.68
C THR A 96 -2.26 15.52 -24.45
N TRP A 97 -1.28 14.89 -23.79
CA TRP A 97 -0.33 13.95 -24.43
C TRP A 97 -0.75 12.48 -24.29
N ILE A 98 -1.91 12.17 -23.70
CA ILE A 98 -2.43 10.81 -23.71
C ILE A 98 -2.78 10.47 -25.17
N THR A 99 -1.90 9.71 -25.81
CA THR A 99 -2.08 9.26 -27.20
C THR A 99 -2.94 8.00 -27.25
N ALA A 100 -3.51 7.72 -28.41
CA ALA A 100 -4.20 6.46 -28.67
C ALA A 100 -3.27 5.25 -28.41
N ALA A 101 -2.02 5.34 -28.89
CA ALA A 101 -1.02 4.30 -28.70
C ALA A 101 -0.69 4.04 -27.22
N LEU A 102 -0.56 5.09 -26.40
CA LEU A 102 -0.35 4.93 -24.96
C LEU A 102 -1.58 4.29 -24.30
N SER A 103 -2.77 4.73 -24.67
CA SER A 103 -4.02 4.18 -24.10
C SER A 103 -4.15 2.70 -24.42
N GLU A 104 -3.89 2.30 -25.66
CA GLU A 104 -3.89 0.90 -26.09
C GLU A 104 -2.81 0.08 -25.37
N SER A 105 -1.60 0.62 -25.23
CA SER A 105 -0.51 -0.02 -24.48
C SER A 105 -0.88 -0.27 -23.02
N VAL A 106 -1.42 0.74 -22.33
CA VAL A 106 -1.89 0.63 -20.94
C VAL A 106 -3.03 -0.38 -20.84
N GLY A 107 -4.02 -0.33 -21.74
CA GLY A 107 -5.14 -1.25 -21.72
C GLY A 107 -4.73 -2.71 -21.99
N THR A 108 -3.78 -2.91 -22.88
CA THR A 108 -3.22 -4.25 -23.17
C THR A 108 -2.45 -4.79 -21.98
N ALA A 109 -1.67 -3.94 -21.30
CA ALA A 109 -0.98 -4.32 -20.07
C ALA A 109 -1.96 -4.72 -18.95
N ILE A 110 -3.10 -4.03 -18.83
CA ILE A 110 -4.16 -4.40 -17.88
C ILE A 110 -4.75 -5.78 -18.24
N ALA A 111 -5.09 -6.01 -19.51
CA ALA A 111 -5.62 -7.31 -19.95
C ALA A 111 -4.64 -8.45 -19.66
N HIS A 112 -3.36 -8.24 -19.97
CA HIS A 112 -2.28 -9.19 -19.68
C HIS A 112 -2.18 -9.52 -18.19
N ALA A 113 -2.11 -8.50 -17.32
CA ALA A 113 -1.98 -8.69 -15.88
C ALA A 113 -3.18 -9.45 -15.28
N VAL A 114 -4.39 -9.22 -15.80
CA VAL A 114 -5.59 -9.97 -15.37
C VAL A 114 -5.47 -11.44 -15.80
N ASN A 115 -5.09 -11.72 -17.05
CA ASN A 115 -4.95 -13.09 -17.53
C ASN A 115 -3.82 -13.86 -16.82
N GLU A 116 -2.68 -13.22 -16.53
CA GLU A 116 -1.62 -13.80 -15.70
C GLU A 116 -2.16 -14.18 -14.33
N ARG A 117 -2.99 -13.31 -13.72
CA ARG A 117 -3.56 -13.60 -12.42
C ARG A 117 -4.56 -14.77 -12.44
N LEU A 118 -5.33 -14.90 -13.52
CA LEU A 118 -6.22 -16.05 -13.73
C LEU A 118 -5.42 -17.36 -13.91
N ALA A 119 -4.27 -17.29 -14.57
CA ALA A 119 -3.34 -18.42 -14.70
C ALA A 119 -2.70 -18.80 -13.36
N ASP A 120 -2.24 -17.82 -12.57
CA ASP A 120 -1.71 -18.04 -11.21
C ASP A 120 -2.71 -18.76 -10.30
N TRP A 121 -4.00 -18.50 -10.50
CA TRP A 121 -5.09 -19.13 -9.75
C TRP A 121 -5.57 -20.46 -10.35
N ASN A 122 -5.01 -20.87 -11.48
CA ASN A 122 -5.36 -22.10 -12.19
C ASN A 122 -6.86 -22.21 -12.52
N VAL A 123 -7.46 -21.11 -12.98
CA VAL A 123 -8.89 -21.02 -13.35
C VAL A 123 -9.12 -20.76 -14.84
N THR A 124 -8.07 -20.89 -15.66
CA THR A 124 -8.13 -20.63 -17.12
C THR A 124 -9.08 -21.56 -17.87
N ASP A 125 -9.41 -22.73 -17.31
CA ASP A 125 -10.34 -23.68 -17.94
C ASP A 125 -11.82 -23.24 -17.83
N ILE A 126 -12.13 -22.36 -16.87
CA ILE A 126 -13.49 -21.85 -16.61
C ILE A 126 -13.63 -20.35 -16.85
N CYS A 127 -12.51 -19.63 -16.96
CA CYS A 127 -12.48 -18.21 -17.27
C CYS A 127 -11.98 -17.99 -18.71
N ALA A 128 -12.68 -17.15 -19.47
CA ALA A 128 -12.23 -16.77 -20.81
C ALA A 128 -10.96 -15.91 -20.75
N HIS A 129 -10.08 -16.07 -21.73
CA HIS A 129 -8.94 -15.18 -21.93
C HIS A 129 -9.45 -13.78 -22.29
N LEU A 130 -9.08 -12.76 -21.52
CA LEU A 130 -9.60 -11.41 -21.70
C LEU A 130 -8.72 -10.59 -22.65
N VAL A 131 -9.35 -9.81 -23.52
CA VAL A 131 -8.68 -8.85 -24.42
C VAL A 131 -9.23 -7.44 -24.19
N LEU A 132 -8.41 -6.43 -24.49
CA LEU A 132 -8.82 -5.04 -24.40
C LEU A 132 -9.90 -4.75 -25.45
N ASP A 133 -11.04 -4.22 -25.03
CA ASP A 133 -12.02 -3.61 -25.93
C ASP A 133 -11.78 -2.10 -26.03
N LYS A 134 -11.72 -1.41 -24.89
CA LYS A 134 -11.36 0.02 -24.84
C LYS A 134 -10.96 0.49 -23.45
N ILE A 135 -10.20 1.58 -23.41
CA ILE A 135 -10.00 2.40 -22.22
C ILE A 135 -11.17 3.38 -22.10
N THR A 136 -11.82 3.44 -20.93
CA THR A 136 -12.90 4.40 -20.65
C THR A 136 -12.41 5.62 -19.89
N ASP A 137 -11.35 5.47 -19.10
CA ASP A 137 -10.72 6.57 -18.37
C ASP A 137 -9.22 6.30 -18.22
N LEU A 138 -8.40 7.33 -18.39
CA LEU A 138 -6.96 7.27 -18.21
C LEU A 138 -6.47 8.62 -17.68
N GLN A 139 -5.77 8.58 -16.55
CA GLN A 139 -5.22 9.76 -15.89
C GLN A 139 -3.80 9.47 -15.45
N MET A 140 -2.90 10.46 -15.59
CA MET A 140 -1.56 10.37 -15.03
C MET A 140 -1.58 10.80 -13.57
N ILE A 141 -0.86 10.08 -12.71
CA ILE A 141 -0.65 10.46 -11.32
C ILE A 141 0.45 11.54 -11.25
N VAL A 142 0.13 12.70 -10.67
CA VAL A 142 1.05 13.85 -10.62
C VAL A 142 2.32 13.52 -9.83
N GLY A 143 3.46 13.75 -10.47
CA GLY A 143 4.78 13.43 -9.94
C GLY A 143 5.05 11.92 -9.79
N GLY A 144 4.25 11.05 -10.42
CA GLY A 144 4.58 9.66 -10.67
C GLY A 144 5.13 9.51 -12.09
N LYS A 145 6.39 9.11 -12.25
CA LYS A 145 6.95 8.85 -13.58
C LYS A 145 6.34 7.55 -14.12
N GLY A 146 5.55 7.63 -15.19
CA GLY A 146 4.93 6.46 -15.82
C GLY A 146 3.84 5.79 -14.97
N LEU A 147 3.27 6.48 -13.98
CA LEU A 147 2.18 5.97 -13.15
C LEU A 147 0.84 6.52 -13.64
N PHE A 148 -0.09 5.60 -13.86
CA PHE A 148 -1.40 5.88 -14.42
C PHE A 148 -2.48 5.28 -13.53
N GLU A 149 -3.61 5.97 -13.45
CA GLU A 149 -4.88 5.35 -13.08
C GLU A 149 -5.70 5.18 -14.35
N ALA A 150 -6.21 3.97 -14.56
CA ALA A 150 -6.89 3.60 -15.79
C ALA A 150 -8.10 2.73 -15.49
N THR A 151 -9.17 2.96 -16.24
CA THR A 151 -10.34 2.08 -16.30
C THR A 151 -10.45 1.53 -17.71
N ALA A 152 -10.45 0.21 -17.83
CA ALA A 152 -10.56 -0.50 -19.10
C ALA A 152 -11.78 -1.41 -19.12
N ARG A 153 -12.46 -1.47 -20.26
CA ARG A 153 -13.42 -2.53 -20.56
C ARG A 153 -12.66 -3.66 -21.26
N LEU A 154 -12.74 -4.84 -20.68
CA LEU A 154 -12.21 -6.07 -21.26
C LEU A 154 -13.37 -6.94 -21.75
N LEU A 155 -13.13 -7.71 -22.80
CA LEU A 155 -14.07 -8.69 -23.32
C LEU A 155 -13.41 -10.07 -23.40
N PRO A 156 -14.19 -11.16 -23.36
CA PRO A 156 -13.69 -12.49 -23.74
C PRO A 156 -13.10 -12.43 -25.16
N GLY A 157 -11.79 -12.63 -25.26
CA GLY A 157 -11.10 -12.92 -26.51
C GLY A 157 -11.44 -14.33 -26.95
N ARG A 158 -11.71 -14.50 -28.24
CA ARG A 158 -11.78 -15.83 -28.87
C ARG A 158 -10.38 -16.37 -29.10
#